data_AF-A0A914NEV2-F1
#
_entry.id   AF-A0A914NEV2-F1
#
_cell.length_a   1.000
_cell.length_b   1.000
_cell.length_c   1.000
_cell.angle_alpha   90.00
_cell.angle_beta   90.00
_cell.angle_gamma   90.00
#
_symmetry.space_group_name_H-M   'P 1'
#
loop_
_entity.id
_entity.type
_entity.pdbx_description
1 polymer ?
#
loop_
_entity_poly.entity_id
_entity_poly.type
_entity_poly.pdbx_seq_one_letter_code
_entity_poly.pdbx_strand_id
1 'polypeptide(L)'
;MEINELHQLAQIAVKYDDIGDFNNAIIYYSKAANQIFKLIENKKISQKYKEISLKYLNRCEELKKHVKPASEQNDSFSFVMKALEYDEKGNYNEALNLYTEGAELGLLELKSPNTPEKIQKLKELTSLAIERAEKIKSLLNTNNQSYNNPSAPILSDDEEKVEEEINFDFLNKIFPKVPMGSL
;
A
#
# COMPACT_ATOMS: atom_id res chain seq x y z
N MET A 1 -19.93 30.32 6.57
CA MET A 1 -19.99 29.14 7.47
C MET A 1 -20.89 29.46 8.65
N GLU A 2 -21.97 28.70 8.80
CA GLU A 2 -23.17 29.04 9.61
C GLU A 2 -23.39 28.07 10.78
N ILE A 3 -24.23 28.47 11.75
CA ILE A 3 -24.63 27.64 12.90
C ILE A 3 -25.36 26.36 12.45
N ASN A 4 -26.06 26.42 11.32
CA ASN A 4 -26.76 25.26 10.74
C ASN A 4 -25.80 24.10 10.41
N GLU A 5 -24.62 24.43 9.89
CA GLU A 5 -23.58 23.44 9.58
C GLU A 5 -23.05 22.77 10.85
N LEU A 6 -22.87 23.52 11.94
CA LEU A 6 -22.49 22.95 13.25
C LEU A 6 -23.54 21.93 13.73
N HIS A 7 -24.83 22.26 13.64
CA HIS A 7 -25.89 21.33 14.05
C HIS A 7 -25.89 20.05 13.21
N GLN A 8 -25.73 20.18 11.89
CA GLN A 8 -25.64 19.01 11.01
C GLN A 8 -24.43 18.13 11.33
N LEU A 9 -23.26 18.72 11.51
CA LEU A 9 -22.03 17.99 11.89
C LEU A 9 -22.21 17.22 13.20
N ALA A 10 -22.78 17.87 14.23
CA ALA A 10 -23.04 17.23 15.51
C ALA A 10 -24.06 16.08 15.42
N GLN A 11 -25.14 16.26 14.66
CA GLN A 11 -26.15 15.21 14.46
C GLN A 11 -25.59 14.00 13.71
N ILE A 12 -24.77 14.24 12.68
CA ILE A 12 -24.13 13.17 11.92
C ILE A 12 -23.14 12.42 12.81
N ALA A 13 -22.36 13.13 13.63
CA ALA A 13 -21.42 12.51 14.57
C ALA A 13 -22.13 11.55 15.54
N VAL A 14 -23.22 12.00 16.17
CA VAL A 14 -24.03 11.18 17.08
C VAL A 14 -24.59 9.95 16.37
N LYS A 15 -25.12 10.10 15.16
CA LYS A 15 -25.64 8.95 14.39
C LYS A 15 -24.57 7.89 14.14
N TYR A 16 -23.35 8.29 13.79
CA TYR A 16 -22.25 7.33 13.58
C TYR A 16 -21.78 6.69 14.89
N ASP A 17 -21.75 7.46 15.99
CA ASP A 17 -21.43 6.95 17.32
C ASP A 17 -22.45 5.89 17.77
N ASP A 18 -23.75 6.18 17.62
CA ASP A 18 -24.86 5.30 18.00
C ASP A 18 -24.86 3.97 17.24
N ILE A 19 -24.46 3.96 15.97
CA ILE A 19 -24.38 2.74 15.16
C ILE A 19 -23.03 2.02 15.27
N GLY A 20 -22.09 2.53 16.09
CA GLY A 20 -20.79 1.92 16.33
C GLY A 20 -19.74 2.18 15.23
N ASP A 21 -20.00 3.08 14.28
CA ASP A 21 -19.01 3.49 13.28
C ASP A 21 -18.12 4.60 13.85
N PHE A 22 -17.21 4.18 14.72
CA PHE A 22 -16.35 5.07 15.49
C PHE A 22 -15.38 5.86 14.62
N ASN A 23 -14.95 5.33 13.48
CA ASN A 23 -14.10 6.05 12.51
C ASN A 23 -14.80 7.32 12.02
N ASN A 24 -16.03 7.19 11.51
CA ASN A 24 -16.79 8.33 11.03
C ASN A 24 -17.23 9.25 12.18
N ALA A 25 -17.62 8.70 13.32
CA ALA A 25 -17.98 9.49 14.51
C ALA A 25 -16.85 10.44 14.92
N ILE A 26 -15.60 9.96 14.98
CA ILE A 26 -14.41 10.78 15.31
C ILE A 26 -14.24 11.93 14.32
N ILE A 27 -14.40 11.68 13.02
CA ILE A 27 -14.26 12.71 11.98
C ILE A 27 -15.28 13.83 12.19
N TYR A 28 -16.55 13.48 12.38
CA TYR A 28 -17.62 14.47 12.49
C TYR A 28 -17.62 15.20 13.83
N TYR A 29 -17.31 14.53 14.95
CA TYR A 29 -17.10 15.21 16.23
C TYR A 29 -15.94 16.20 16.18
N SER A 30 -14.83 15.83 15.53
CA SER A 30 -13.68 16.73 15.34
C SER A 30 -14.04 17.97 14.50
N LYS A 31 -14.79 17.78 13.41
CA LYS A 31 -15.29 18.89 12.58
C LYS A 31 -16.23 19.81 13.37
N ALA A 32 -17.16 19.25 14.15
CA ALA A 32 -18.06 20.02 14.99
C ALA A 32 -17.32 20.83 16.06
N ALA A 33 -16.32 20.23 16.74
CA ALA A 33 -15.46 20.91 17.71
C ALA A 33 -14.69 22.09 17.09
N ASN A 34 -14.06 21.87 15.94
CA ASN A 34 -13.34 22.92 15.20
C ASN A 34 -14.28 24.04 14.74
N GLN A 35 -15.49 23.70 14.33
CA GLN A 35 -16.48 24.69 13.92
C GLN A 35 -16.94 25.56 15.10
N ILE A 36 -17.10 24.99 16.30
CA ILE A 36 -17.38 25.76 17.51
C ILE A 36 -16.26 26.78 17.77
N PHE A 37 -14.99 26.38 17.69
CA PHE A 37 -13.87 27.32 17.87
C PHE A 37 -13.91 28.46 16.86
N LYS A 38 -14.11 28.15 15.57
CA LYS A 38 -14.24 29.18 14.51
C LYS A 38 -15.42 30.13 14.77
N LEU A 39 -16.55 29.63 15.22
CA LEU A 39 -17.73 30.46 15.51
C LEU A 39 -17.50 31.35 16.74
N ILE A 40 -16.75 30.88 17.74
CA ILE A 40 -16.33 31.65 18.91
C ILE A 40 -15.37 32.78 18.50
N GLU A 41 -14.33 32.47 17.72
CA GLU A 41 -13.35 33.47 17.23
C GLU A 41 -14.04 34.56 16.42
N ASN A 42 -15.01 34.18 15.59
CA ASN A 42 -15.83 35.08 14.81
C ASN A 42 -16.95 35.77 15.62
N LYS A 43 -16.98 35.59 16.95
CA LYS A 43 -17.97 36.16 17.87
C LYS A 43 -19.44 35.85 17.52
N LYS A 44 -19.68 34.79 16.76
CA LYS A 44 -21.03 34.33 16.36
C LYS A 44 -21.73 33.56 17.46
N ILE A 45 -20.97 32.92 18.35
CA ILE A 45 -21.47 32.21 19.53
C ILE A 45 -20.64 32.57 20.77
N SER A 46 -21.21 32.35 21.94
CA SER A 46 -20.57 32.66 23.23
C SER A 46 -19.39 31.73 23.54
N GLN A 47 -18.40 32.24 24.29
CA GLN A 47 -17.26 31.46 24.80
C GLN A 47 -17.69 30.22 25.60
N LYS A 48 -18.89 30.23 26.21
CA LYS A 48 -19.42 29.09 26.97
C LYS A 48 -19.50 27.78 26.15
N TYR A 49 -19.65 27.89 24.84
CA TYR A 49 -19.70 26.72 23.95
C TYR A 49 -18.34 26.01 23.82
N LYS A 50 -17.24 26.59 24.33
CA LYS A 50 -15.94 25.94 24.41
C LYS A 50 -16.01 24.61 25.18
N GLU A 51 -16.84 24.54 26.22
CA GLU A 51 -17.04 23.30 26.98
C GLU A 51 -17.64 22.18 26.10
N ILE A 52 -18.58 22.52 25.21
CA ILE A 52 -19.18 21.56 24.27
C ILE A 52 -18.14 21.06 23.27
N SER A 53 -17.29 21.96 22.76
CA SER A 53 -16.17 21.56 21.88
C SER A 53 -15.23 20.55 22.59
N LEU A 54 -14.89 20.82 23.86
CA LEU A 54 -14.06 19.89 24.64
C LEU A 54 -14.75 18.54 24.86
N LYS A 55 -16.07 18.49 25.06
CA LYS A 55 -16.82 17.22 25.15
C LYS A 55 -16.71 16.41 23.86
N TYR A 56 -16.83 17.04 22.69
CA TYR A 56 -16.64 16.36 21.40
C TYR A 56 -15.21 15.84 21.21
N LEU A 57 -14.20 16.60 21.61
CA LEU A 57 -12.81 16.15 21.54
C LEU A 57 -12.54 14.98 22.50
N ASN A 58 -13.05 15.06 23.73
CA ASN A 58 -12.94 13.96 24.69
C ASN A 58 -13.62 12.69 24.17
N ARG A 59 -14.81 12.83 23.56
CA ARG A 59 -15.47 11.68 22.92
C ARG A 59 -14.61 11.10 21.79
N CYS A 60 -13.96 11.93 20.98
CA CYS A 60 -13.01 11.42 19.97
C CYS A 60 -11.89 10.58 20.61
N GLU A 61 -11.31 11.02 21.73
CA GLU A 61 -10.25 10.27 22.42
C GLU A 61 -10.77 8.95 23.04
N GLU A 62 -12.01 8.92 23.51
CA GLU A 62 -12.65 7.67 23.94
C GLU A 62 -12.84 6.71 22.76
N LEU A 63 -13.42 7.20 21.67
CA LEU A 63 -13.72 6.41 20.48
C LEU A 63 -12.44 5.86 19.82
N LYS A 64 -11.34 6.61 19.84
CA LYS A 64 -10.03 6.15 19.35
C LYS A 64 -9.55 4.87 20.05
N LYS A 65 -9.96 4.60 21.29
CA LYS A 65 -9.61 3.34 21.99
C LYS A 65 -10.30 2.11 21.37
N HIS A 66 -11.40 2.33 20.66
CA HIS A 66 -12.19 1.29 19.99
C HIS A 66 -11.86 1.19 18.50
N VAL A 67 -11.14 2.17 17.96
CA VAL A 67 -10.70 2.20 16.56
C VAL A 67 -9.27 1.71 16.51
N LYS A 68 -9.03 0.63 15.76
CA LYS A 68 -7.67 0.23 15.45
C LYS A 68 -7.02 1.34 14.60
N PRO A 69 -5.77 1.74 14.90
CA PRO A 69 -5.06 2.72 14.07
C PRO A 69 -5.12 2.28 12.60
N ALA A 70 -5.13 3.20 11.64
CA ALA A 70 -5.27 2.87 10.22
C ALA A 70 -4.23 1.84 9.74
N SER A 71 -3.09 1.73 10.43
CA SER A 71 -2.06 0.70 10.23
C SER A 71 -2.42 -0.71 10.71
N GLU A 72 -3.51 -0.89 11.45
CA GLU A 72 -4.02 -2.16 12.01
C GLU A 72 -5.46 -2.47 11.58
N GLN A 73 -6.05 -1.61 10.75
CA GLN A 73 -7.27 -1.99 10.02
C GLN A 73 -6.84 -3.03 8.97
N ASN A 74 -7.21 -4.29 9.20
CA ASN A 74 -7.10 -5.34 8.19
C ASN A 74 -8.24 -5.15 7.19
N ASP A 75 -8.20 -4.05 6.43
CA ASP A 75 -9.10 -3.76 5.32
C ASP A 75 -8.28 -3.59 4.04
N SER A 76 -8.93 -3.74 2.89
CA SER A 76 -8.25 -3.68 1.60
C SER A 76 -7.49 -2.37 1.40
N PHE A 77 -8.00 -1.26 1.96
CA PHE A 77 -7.43 0.06 1.83
C PHE A 77 -6.11 0.23 2.58
N SER A 78 -6.04 -0.23 3.83
CA SER A 78 -4.81 -0.17 4.62
C SER A 78 -3.68 -0.96 3.97
N PHE A 79 -3.97 -2.15 3.44
CA PHE A 79 -2.98 -2.95 2.73
C PHE A 79 -2.45 -2.25 1.48
N VAL A 80 -3.33 -1.68 0.66
CA VAL A 80 -2.92 -0.96 -0.56
C VAL A 80 -2.12 0.31 -0.24
N MET A 81 -2.45 1.04 0.81
CA MET A 81 -1.68 2.22 1.23
C MET A 81 -0.28 1.84 1.74
N LYS A 82 -0.16 0.78 2.56
CA LYS A 82 1.17 0.27 2.96
C LYS A 82 1.96 -0.19 1.76
N ALA A 83 1.32 -0.90 0.81
CA ALA A 83 1.97 -1.36 -0.40
C ALA A 83 2.58 -0.19 -1.19
N LEU A 84 1.86 0.93 -1.32
CA LEU A 84 2.36 2.15 -1.95
C LEU A 84 3.60 2.70 -1.24
N GLU A 85 3.60 2.77 0.10
CA GLU A 85 4.78 3.25 0.84
C GLU A 85 6.03 2.39 0.59
N TYR A 86 5.88 1.07 0.45
CA TYR A 86 6.99 0.17 0.13
C TYR A 86 7.40 0.28 -1.35
N ASP A 87 6.42 0.44 -2.25
CA ASP A 87 6.63 0.63 -3.69
C ASP A 87 7.45 1.90 -3.97
N GLU A 88 7.08 3.02 -3.34
CA GLU A 88 7.82 4.29 -3.42
C GLU A 88 9.25 4.20 -2.87
N LYS A 89 9.48 3.33 -1.89
CA LYS A 89 10.82 3.06 -1.33
C LYS A 89 11.63 2.07 -2.17
N GLY A 90 11.07 1.55 -3.26
CA GLY A 90 11.70 0.52 -4.10
C GLY A 90 11.73 -0.88 -3.49
N ASN A 91 11.03 -1.09 -2.38
CA ASN A 91 10.91 -2.39 -1.71
C ASN A 91 9.82 -3.22 -2.39
N TYR A 92 10.11 -3.65 -3.61
CA TYR A 92 9.13 -4.24 -4.51
C TYR A 92 8.59 -5.60 -4.05
N ASN A 93 9.35 -6.38 -3.28
CA ASN A 93 8.87 -7.67 -2.76
C ASN A 93 7.78 -7.47 -1.70
N GLU A 94 8.02 -6.58 -0.74
CA GLU A 94 7.06 -6.21 0.30
C GLU A 94 5.84 -5.50 -0.30
N ALA A 95 6.06 -4.59 -1.24
CA ALA A 95 4.97 -3.93 -1.98
C ALA A 95 4.10 -4.95 -2.71
N LEU A 96 4.71 -5.93 -3.39
CA LEU A 96 3.98 -6.98 -4.10
C LEU A 96 3.10 -7.81 -3.17
N ASN A 97 3.65 -8.23 -2.01
CA ASN A 97 2.89 -9.01 -1.04
C ASN A 97 1.67 -8.22 -0.54
N LEU A 98 1.88 -6.97 -0.15
CA LEU A 98 0.83 -6.10 0.38
C LEU A 98 -0.23 -5.72 -0.66
N TYR A 99 0.16 -5.45 -1.92
CA TYR A 99 -0.82 -5.23 -2.99
C TYR A 99 -1.66 -6.48 -3.26
N THR A 100 -1.07 -7.68 -3.16
CA THR A 100 -1.78 -8.95 -3.34
C THR A 100 -2.79 -9.17 -2.21
N GLU A 101 -2.37 -9.04 -0.95
CA GLU A 101 -3.26 -9.16 0.21
C GLU A 101 -4.40 -8.13 0.17
N GLY A 102 -4.09 -6.88 -0.19
CA GLY A 102 -5.09 -5.82 -0.34
C GLY A 102 -6.10 -6.11 -1.45
N ALA A 103 -5.64 -6.64 -2.59
CA ALA A 103 -6.52 -7.02 -3.69
C ALA A 103 -7.44 -8.19 -3.33
N GLU A 104 -6.90 -9.23 -2.70
CA GLU A 104 -7.70 -10.40 -2.25
C GLU A 104 -8.78 -9.97 -1.27
N LEU A 105 -8.42 -9.13 -0.29
CA LEU A 105 -9.37 -8.63 0.69
C LEU A 105 -10.42 -7.71 0.05
N GLY A 106 -10.03 -6.87 -0.91
CA GLY A 106 -10.95 -6.02 -1.67
C GLY A 106 -11.99 -6.83 -2.46
N LEU A 107 -11.57 -7.95 -3.06
CA LEU A 107 -12.48 -8.89 -3.72
C LEU A 107 -13.45 -9.57 -2.74
N LEU A 108 -13.02 -9.84 -1.50
CA LEU A 108 -13.90 -10.37 -0.45
C LEU A 108 -14.90 -9.30 0.05
N GLU A 109 -14.43 -8.07 0.24
CA GLU A 109 -15.26 -6.94 0.65
C GLU A 109 -16.35 -6.61 -0.40
N LEU A 110 -16.02 -6.73 -1.69
CA LEU A 110 -16.98 -6.56 -2.79
C LEU A 110 -18.12 -7.58 -2.78
N LYS A 111 -17.92 -8.76 -2.17
CA LYS A 111 -18.97 -9.79 -2.01
C LYS A 111 -19.90 -9.52 -0.83
N SER A 112 -19.53 -8.60 0.06
CA SER A 112 -20.29 -8.26 1.25
C SER A 112 -21.24 -7.08 0.99
N PRO A 113 -22.40 -6.99 1.68
CA PRO A 113 -23.29 -5.84 1.58
C PRO A 113 -22.55 -4.54 1.92
N ASN A 114 -22.53 -3.61 0.97
CA ASN A 114 -21.87 -2.32 1.11
C ASN A 114 -22.67 -1.24 0.36
N THR A 115 -22.37 0.03 0.65
CA THR A 115 -22.99 1.15 -0.07
C THR A 115 -22.46 1.21 -1.51
N PRO A 116 -23.26 1.72 -2.49
CA PRO A 116 -22.81 1.85 -3.87
C PRO A 116 -21.51 2.66 -4.02
N GLU A 117 -21.37 3.72 -3.23
CA GLU A 117 -20.15 4.55 -3.19
C GLU A 117 -18.93 3.75 -2.70
N LYS A 118 -19.08 2.96 -1.65
CA LYS A 118 -18.00 2.11 -1.12
C LYS A 118 -17.66 1.00 -2.11
N ILE A 119 -18.64 0.39 -2.76
CA ILE A 119 -18.43 -0.61 -3.82
C ILE A 119 -17.60 -0.01 -4.97
N GLN A 120 -17.93 1.20 -5.41
CA GLN A 120 -17.18 1.86 -6.49
C GLN A 120 -15.72 2.09 -6.09
N LYS A 121 -15.47 2.64 -4.91
CA LYS A 121 -14.11 2.85 -4.37
C LYS A 121 -13.34 1.54 -4.23
N LEU A 122 -13.98 0.48 -3.72
CA LEU A 122 -13.38 -0.84 -3.60
C LEU A 122 -12.98 -1.41 -4.96
N LYS A 123 -13.82 -1.26 -5.99
CA LYS A 123 -13.49 -1.70 -7.36
C LYS A 123 -12.26 -0.99 -7.91
N GLU A 124 -12.23 0.34 -7.81
CA GLU A 124 -11.12 1.16 -8.30
C GLU A 124 -9.81 0.77 -7.59
N LEU A 125 -9.86 0.67 -6.27
CA LEU A 125 -8.70 0.35 -5.45
C LEU A 125 -8.18 -1.07 -5.70
N THR A 126 -9.09 -2.05 -5.77
CA THR A 126 -8.75 -3.45 -6.02
C THR A 126 -8.13 -3.61 -7.40
N SER A 127 -8.69 -2.93 -8.42
CA SER A 127 -8.16 -2.97 -9.78
C SER A 127 -6.75 -2.37 -9.84
N LEU A 128 -6.55 -1.21 -9.20
CA LEU A 128 -5.23 -0.59 -9.10
C LEU A 128 -4.19 -1.49 -8.43
N ALA A 129 -4.57 -2.13 -7.32
CA ALA A 129 -3.71 -3.04 -6.58
C ALA A 129 -3.30 -4.26 -7.44
N ILE A 130 -4.23 -4.86 -8.17
CA ILE A 130 -3.97 -5.97 -9.10
C ILE A 130 -3.01 -5.52 -10.21
N GLU A 131 -3.33 -4.44 -10.91
CA GLU A 131 -2.49 -3.93 -12.01
C GLU A 131 -1.07 -3.62 -11.55
N ARG A 132 -0.92 -3.01 -10.36
CA ARG A 132 0.41 -2.67 -9.86
C ARG A 132 1.18 -3.91 -9.42
N ALA A 133 0.51 -4.88 -8.77
CA ALA A 133 1.13 -6.17 -8.44
C ALA A 133 1.64 -6.91 -9.69
N GLU A 134 0.87 -6.92 -10.78
CA GLU A 134 1.29 -7.54 -12.05
C GLU A 134 2.51 -6.84 -12.68
N LYS A 135 2.54 -5.50 -12.63
CA LYS A 135 3.70 -4.71 -13.09
C LYS A 135 4.93 -5.02 -12.25
N ILE A 136 4.80 -5.07 -10.92
CA ILE A 136 5.90 -5.40 -10.01
C ILE A 136 6.40 -6.83 -10.25
N LYS A 137 5.50 -7.82 -10.43
CA LYS A 137 5.90 -9.20 -10.80
C LYS A 137 6.74 -9.21 -12.08
N SER A 138 6.33 -8.44 -13.09
CA SER A 138 7.07 -8.34 -14.35
C SER A 138 8.46 -7.71 -14.16
N LEU A 139 8.57 -6.66 -13.33
CA LEU A 139 9.85 -6.03 -12.99
C LEU A 139 10.79 -6.98 -12.25
N LEU A 140 10.28 -7.71 -11.25
CA LEU A 140 11.05 -8.70 -10.50
C LEU A 140 11.52 -9.85 -11.39
N ASN A 141 10.65 -10.33 -12.29
CA ASN A 141 11.01 -11.38 -13.25
C ASN A 141 12.07 -10.91 -14.27
N THR A 142 12.02 -9.65 -14.70
CA THR A 142 13.00 -9.07 -15.62
C THR A 142 14.36 -8.87 -14.94
N ASN A 143 14.37 -8.43 -13.68
CA ASN A 143 15.60 -8.30 -12.89
C ASN A 143 16.25 -9.67 -12.60
N ASN A 144 15.46 -10.72 -12.44
CA ASN A 144 15.95 -12.09 -12.28
C ASN A 144 16.45 -12.72 -13.60
N GLN A 145 16.17 -12.11 -14.77
CA GLN A 145 16.70 -12.54 -16.07
C GLN A 145 18.00 -11.83 -16.47
N SER A 146 18.50 -10.89 -15.66
CA SER A 146 19.81 -10.27 -15.86
C SER A 146 20.93 -11.07 -15.16
N TYR A 147 20.99 -12.38 -15.41
CA TYR A 147 22.20 -13.16 -15.24
C TYR A 147 22.68 -13.63 -16.61
N ASN A 148 23.80 -13.03 -17.03
CA ASN A 148 24.65 -13.36 -18.17
C ASN A 148 24.54 -14.82 -18.63
N ASN A 149 23.81 -15.06 -19.71
CA ASN A 149 24.20 -16.13 -20.63
C ASN A 149 25.12 -15.48 -21.67
N PRO A 150 26.42 -15.82 -21.73
CA PRO A 150 27.26 -15.37 -22.82
C PRO A 150 26.68 -15.93 -24.12
N SER A 151 26.23 -15.05 -25.01
CA SER A 151 25.94 -15.43 -26.38
C SER A 151 27.21 -15.98 -27.01
N ALA A 152 27.10 -17.14 -27.67
CA ALA A 152 28.16 -17.70 -28.47
C ALA A 152 28.63 -16.66 -29.51
N PRO A 153 29.95 -16.53 -29.76
CA PRO A 153 30.45 -15.59 -30.74
C PRO A 153 29.93 -15.94 -32.14
N ILE A 154 29.51 -14.92 -32.88
CA ILE A 154 29.22 -15.02 -34.30
C ILE A 154 30.58 -15.13 -35.01
N LEU A 155 30.92 -16.32 -35.48
CA LEU A 155 32.02 -16.53 -36.43
C LEU A 155 31.44 -16.38 -37.84
N SER A 156 31.47 -15.16 -38.37
CA SER A 156 31.43 -14.92 -39.80
C SER A 156 32.87 -14.70 -40.26
N ASP A 157 33.31 -15.54 -41.20
CA ASP A 157 34.59 -15.43 -41.88
C ASP A 157 34.70 -14.07 -42.57
N ASP A 158 35.48 -13.16 -41.98
CA ASP A 158 36.24 -12.14 -42.70
C ASP A 158 37.45 -11.76 -41.84
N GLU A 159 38.63 -11.90 -42.45
CA GLU A 159 39.95 -11.90 -41.85
C GLU A 159 40.37 -10.53 -41.28
N GLU A 160 40.87 -10.51 -40.04
CA GLU A 160 42.10 -9.76 -39.75
C GLU A 160 42.91 -10.43 -38.63
N LYS A 161 44.15 -10.79 -38.97
CA LYS A 161 45.09 -11.57 -38.16
C LYS A 161 45.54 -10.83 -36.90
N VAL A 162 45.40 -11.46 -35.75
CA VAL A 162 46.38 -11.36 -34.66
C VAL A 162 46.52 -12.74 -34.01
N GLU A 163 47.68 -13.36 -34.18
CA GLU A 163 48.05 -14.65 -33.59
C GLU A 163 48.40 -14.45 -32.09
N GLU A 164 47.65 -15.08 -31.19
CA GLU A 164 48.16 -15.44 -29.86
C GLU A 164 47.80 -16.91 -29.58
N GLU A 165 48.82 -17.76 -29.56
CA GLU A 165 48.74 -19.19 -29.27
C GLU A 165 48.21 -19.45 -27.85
N ILE A 166 47.09 -20.17 -27.72
CA ILE A 166 46.64 -20.70 -26.44
C ILE A 166 47.39 -22.00 -26.14
N ASN A 167 48.23 -21.94 -25.12
CA ASN A 167 49.00 -23.06 -24.57
C ASN A 167 48.09 -24.11 -23.91
N PHE A 168 47.90 -25.25 -24.58
CA PHE A 168 47.08 -26.38 -24.10
C PHE A 168 47.66 -27.17 -22.92
N ASP A 169 48.88 -26.88 -22.44
CA ASP A 169 49.46 -27.57 -21.29
C ASP A 169 48.82 -27.15 -19.95
N PHE A 170 48.20 -25.97 -19.88
CA PHE A 170 47.60 -25.48 -18.64
C PHE A 170 46.31 -26.25 -18.27
N LEU A 171 45.54 -26.69 -19.27
CA LEU A 171 44.26 -27.40 -19.04
C LEU A 171 44.44 -28.85 -18.58
N ASN A 172 45.54 -29.51 -18.96
CA ASN A 172 45.85 -30.88 -18.51
C ASN A 172 46.43 -30.95 -17.09
N LYS A 173 46.78 -29.81 -16.49
CA LYS A 173 47.38 -29.73 -15.15
C LYS A 173 46.35 -29.51 -14.03
N ILE A 174 45.16 -28.99 -14.36
CA ILE A 174 44.10 -28.65 -13.39
C ILE A 174 43.07 -29.79 -13.24
N PHE A 175 42.89 -30.62 -14.28
CA PHE A 175 41.96 -31.76 -14.24
C PHE A 175 42.64 -33.07 -14.65
N PRO A 176 43.38 -33.75 -13.75
CA PRO A 176 43.81 -35.12 -14.02
C PRO A 176 42.58 -36.02 -14.13
N LYS A 177 42.40 -36.64 -15.30
CA LYS A 177 41.37 -37.66 -15.55
C LYS A 177 41.52 -38.78 -14.52
N VAL A 178 40.48 -39.05 -13.75
CA VAL A 178 40.41 -40.25 -12.91
C VAL A 178 40.19 -41.46 -13.83
N PRO A 179 41.05 -42.50 -13.79
CA PRO A 179 40.83 -43.72 -14.55
C PRO A 179 39.68 -44.51 -13.92
N MET A 180 38.53 -44.56 -14.59
CA MET A 180 37.53 -45.59 -14.32
C MET A 180 38.02 -46.89 -14.96
N GLY A 181 38.56 -47.76 -14.11
CA GLY A 181 38.93 -49.11 -14.46
C GLY A 181 37.72 -50.00 -14.74
N SER A 182 37.94 -50.89 -15.70
CA SER A 182 37.52 -52.30 -15.78
C SER A 182 36.21 -52.73 -15.11
N LEU A 183 35.25 -53.11 -15.95
CA LEU A 183 34.59 -54.41 -15.94
C LEU A 183 34.19 -54.78 -17.37
#